data_AF-A0A7V3LHH3-F1
#
_entry.id   AF-A0A7V3LHH3-F1
#
_cell.length_a   1.000
_cell.length_b   1.000
_cell.length_c   1.000
_cell.angle_alpha   90.00
_cell.angle_beta   90.00
_cell.angle_gamma   90.00
#
_symmetry.space_group_name_H-M   'P 1'
#
loop_
_entity.id
_entity.type
_entity.pdbx_description
1 polymer ?
#
loop_
_entity_poly.entity_id
_entity_poly.type
_entity_poly.pdbx_seq_one_letter_code
_entity_poly.pdbx_strand_id
1 'polypeptide(L)'
;MRNQRSTSRRTVARKRASRRRLIALVAAACVVVLVAVAILVDSALYYNKIHAGVSIAGQKMGGLTRAEAAAALTRMVLEAQKSPVVLKSGDKTWKILPKDVGTKIDVDGAVAAAMDETRARNFFADLVRRFALYFSAKDIPLSGSVDETLLDKVLSDIAQELDVPPVNAGLAIEGTEIKVIEGQKGRVVDRATLKERLKTVLFTLHSTEVEIPMVVKEPEVQAEDTRPALEQARVMISAPVKLVGEDQSWTLYPADIAAYMDFSAEMRAGVSTLVPYLSADKMAPFFDRVEETVRKDPVNASFDSDGTKAWVVPGQNGQKLDREKTAQALNAAAAKTSGRVAEVVVAPVEPDLTTEEAEAMGIRDKLAGFTTEWEGTPDRQQNVRITTKYASDVILAPGEIYDFDKQIGPRTPERGYKKAPGIVGPGKLEDVFGGGICQVSTTLFNAAFFAGLEIIERKNHSIYIDHYPRG
;
A
#
# COMPACT_ATOMS: atom_id res chain seq x y z
N MET A 1 98.80 -63.55 58.20
CA MET A 1 100.04 -62.87 57.78
C MET A 1 99.74 -61.95 56.61
N ARG A 2 100.21 -60.68 56.67
CA ARG A 2 100.71 -59.79 55.60
C ARG A 2 100.08 -59.86 54.19
N ASN A 3 99.94 -58.79 53.41
CA ASN A 3 100.04 -57.34 53.55
C ASN A 3 99.71 -56.79 52.14
N GLN A 4 99.13 -55.60 52.06
CA GLN A 4 99.30 -54.59 51.01
C GLN A 4 99.48 -55.03 49.53
N ARG A 5 98.49 -54.68 48.70
CA ARG A 5 98.69 -53.83 47.49
C ARG A 5 97.36 -53.21 47.08
N SER A 6 97.09 -52.05 47.68
CA SER A 6 96.08 -51.09 47.27
C SER A 6 96.51 -50.36 45.97
N THR A 7 95.58 -49.58 45.40
CA THR A 7 95.80 -48.42 44.50
C THR A 7 96.10 -48.59 43.00
N SER A 8 95.45 -49.51 42.25
CA SER A 8 95.50 -49.44 40.76
C SER A 8 94.18 -49.67 39.98
N ARG A 9 93.19 -50.40 40.51
CA ARG A 9 91.95 -50.70 39.74
C ARG A 9 90.86 -49.62 39.76
N ARG A 10 90.92 -48.63 40.66
CA ARG A 10 89.89 -47.59 40.79
C ARG A 10 90.01 -46.44 39.78
N THR A 11 91.15 -46.30 39.08
CA THR A 11 91.42 -45.25 38.10
C THR A 11 91.03 -45.61 36.66
N VAL A 12 90.94 -46.89 36.29
CA VAL A 12 90.57 -47.33 34.93
C VAL A 12 89.05 -47.35 34.70
N ALA A 13 88.26 -47.74 35.72
CA ALA A 13 86.79 -47.74 35.64
C ALA A 13 86.21 -46.31 35.61
N ARG A 14 86.86 -45.35 36.28
CA ARG A 14 86.46 -43.92 36.26
C ARG A 14 86.73 -43.26 34.89
N LYS A 15 87.78 -43.67 34.17
CA LYS A 15 88.10 -43.21 32.79
C LYS A 15 87.13 -43.73 31.72
N ARG A 16 86.59 -44.95 31.85
CA ARG A 16 85.58 -45.49 30.90
C ARG A 16 84.20 -44.86 31.08
N ALA A 17 83.80 -44.57 32.32
CA ALA A 17 82.56 -43.86 32.63
C ALA A 17 82.60 -42.39 32.19
N SER A 18 83.75 -41.71 32.32
CA SER A 18 83.90 -40.33 31.81
C SER A 18 83.89 -40.26 30.29
N ARG A 19 84.43 -41.27 29.58
CA ARG A 19 84.42 -41.35 28.11
C ARG A 19 83.02 -41.59 27.54
N ARG A 20 82.19 -42.45 28.17
CA ARG A 20 80.79 -42.66 27.76
C ARG A 20 79.91 -41.44 28.04
N ARG A 21 80.12 -40.74 29.16
CA ARG A 21 79.46 -39.45 29.43
C ARG A 21 79.90 -38.37 28.44
N LEU A 22 81.18 -38.33 28.08
CA LEU A 22 81.70 -37.41 27.07
C LEU A 22 81.11 -37.72 25.68
N ILE A 23 81.01 -38.98 25.27
CA ILE A 23 80.37 -39.39 24.00
C ILE A 23 78.88 -39.05 24.01
N ALA A 24 78.15 -39.30 25.10
CA ALA A 24 76.75 -38.94 25.23
C ALA A 24 76.53 -37.42 25.22
N LEU A 25 77.42 -36.64 25.84
CA LEU A 25 77.40 -35.17 25.80
C LEU A 25 77.73 -34.63 24.41
N VAL A 26 78.70 -35.23 23.71
CA VAL A 26 79.03 -34.87 22.32
C VAL A 26 77.87 -35.24 21.38
N ALA A 27 77.26 -36.41 21.55
CA ALA A 27 76.09 -36.81 20.77
C ALA A 27 74.88 -35.88 21.03
N ALA A 28 74.61 -35.54 22.29
CA ALA A 28 73.58 -34.57 22.65
C ALA A 28 73.88 -33.18 22.07
N ALA A 29 75.13 -32.72 22.14
CA ALA A 29 75.56 -31.46 21.53
C ALA A 29 75.42 -31.49 19.99
N CYS A 30 75.77 -32.60 19.33
CA CYS A 30 75.56 -32.78 17.90
C CYS A 30 74.08 -32.74 17.53
N VAL A 31 73.19 -33.36 18.32
CA VAL A 31 71.73 -33.28 18.11
C VAL A 31 71.22 -31.86 18.29
N VAL A 32 71.67 -31.14 19.33
CA VAL A 32 71.31 -29.73 19.54
C VAL A 32 71.78 -28.85 18.39
N VAL A 33 73.00 -29.06 17.88
CA VAL A 33 73.52 -28.35 16.70
C VAL A 33 72.72 -28.68 15.45
N LEU A 34 72.38 -29.96 15.23
CA LEU A 34 71.55 -30.37 14.09
C LEU A 34 70.15 -29.76 14.16
N VAL A 35 69.53 -29.71 15.33
CA VAL A 35 68.23 -29.06 15.54
C VAL A 35 68.34 -27.55 15.32
N ALA A 36 69.39 -26.91 15.84
CA ALA A 36 69.61 -25.48 15.61
C ALA A 36 69.85 -25.15 14.13
N VAL A 37 70.61 -25.99 13.41
CA VAL A 37 70.81 -25.87 11.96
C VAL A 37 69.50 -26.10 11.21
N ALA A 38 68.69 -27.09 11.60
CA ALA A 38 67.39 -27.33 10.99
C ALA A 38 66.43 -26.13 11.18
N ILE A 39 66.40 -25.53 12.36
CA ILE A 39 65.61 -24.32 12.65
C ILE A 39 66.09 -23.13 11.83
N LEU A 40 67.42 -22.95 11.69
CA LEU A 40 68.00 -21.89 10.87
C LEU A 40 67.70 -22.08 9.38
N VAL A 41 67.82 -23.30 8.88
CA VAL A 41 67.50 -23.65 7.49
C VAL A 41 66.02 -23.44 7.22
N ASP A 42 65.13 -23.92 8.09
CA ASP A 42 63.68 -23.70 8.00
C ASP A 42 63.34 -22.20 8.00
N SER A 43 63.90 -21.45 8.95
CA SER A 43 63.68 -20.00 9.06
C SER A 43 64.20 -19.22 7.85
N ALA A 44 65.31 -19.66 7.25
CA ALA A 44 65.85 -19.06 6.04
C ALA A 44 65.03 -19.43 4.79
N LEU A 45 64.64 -20.70 4.64
CA LEU A 45 63.84 -21.20 3.51
C LEU A 45 62.47 -20.53 3.43
N TYR A 46 61.85 -20.30 4.58
CA TYR A 46 60.53 -19.67 4.66
C TYR A 46 60.59 -18.20 5.03
N TYR A 47 61.75 -17.54 5.00
CA TYR A 47 61.82 -16.10 5.23
C TYR A 47 60.91 -15.36 4.22
N ASN A 48 59.92 -14.61 4.74
CA ASN A 48 58.90 -13.91 3.95
C ASN A 48 58.04 -14.81 3.02
N LYS A 49 57.93 -16.11 3.33
CA LYS A 49 57.12 -17.09 2.57
C LYS A 49 56.09 -17.78 3.46
N ILE A 50 55.02 -18.31 2.90
CA ILE A 50 54.08 -19.17 3.64
C ILE A 50 54.78 -20.49 3.98
N HIS A 51 54.62 -20.99 5.20
CA HIS A 51 55.26 -22.23 5.62
C HIS A 51 54.69 -23.45 4.87
N ALA A 52 55.51 -24.48 4.65
CA ALA A 52 55.02 -25.74 4.09
C ALA A 52 53.92 -26.37 4.98
N GLY A 53 52.94 -27.02 4.37
CA GLY A 53 51.80 -27.58 5.07
C GLY A 53 50.66 -26.59 5.34
N VAL A 54 50.81 -25.30 4.99
CA VAL A 54 49.69 -24.34 5.01
C VAL A 54 49.03 -24.25 3.64
N SER A 55 47.70 -24.36 3.63
CA SER A 55 46.84 -24.14 2.47
C SER A 55 45.80 -23.05 2.75
N ILE A 56 45.23 -22.48 1.69
CA ILE A 56 44.11 -21.54 1.77
C ILE A 56 42.97 -22.11 0.93
N ALA A 57 41.81 -22.36 1.54
CA ALA A 57 40.64 -23.02 0.93
C ALA A 57 41.02 -24.28 0.11
N GLY A 58 41.84 -25.14 0.69
CA GLY A 58 42.32 -26.39 0.10
C GLY A 58 43.44 -26.25 -0.92
N GLN A 59 43.84 -25.02 -1.30
CA GLN A 59 44.90 -24.77 -2.27
C GLN A 59 46.25 -24.62 -1.56
N LYS A 60 47.25 -25.39 -1.99
CA LYS A 60 48.58 -25.40 -1.37
C LYS A 60 49.31 -24.09 -1.66
N MET A 61 49.66 -23.34 -0.60
CA MET A 61 50.33 -22.04 -0.70
C MET A 61 51.75 -22.03 -0.10
N GLY A 62 52.17 -23.13 0.53
CA GLY A 62 53.50 -23.25 1.14
C GLY A 62 54.64 -22.98 0.16
N GLY A 63 55.63 -22.19 0.59
CA GLY A 63 56.80 -21.80 -0.20
C GLY A 63 56.64 -20.52 -1.03
N LEU A 64 55.41 -20.00 -1.17
CA LEU A 64 55.15 -18.75 -1.88
C LEU A 64 55.38 -17.53 -0.99
N THR A 65 55.93 -16.45 -1.56
CA THR A 65 55.97 -15.14 -0.89
C THR A 65 54.57 -14.54 -0.77
N ARG A 66 54.40 -13.51 0.07
CA ARG A 66 53.12 -12.79 0.21
C ARG A 66 52.54 -12.36 -1.14
N ALA A 67 53.37 -11.76 -2.00
CA ALA A 67 52.93 -11.25 -3.30
C ALA A 67 52.56 -12.39 -4.27
N GLU A 68 53.35 -13.47 -4.29
CA GLU A 68 53.06 -14.64 -5.13
C GLU A 68 51.79 -15.36 -4.68
N ALA A 69 51.60 -15.54 -3.38
CA ALA A 69 50.41 -16.17 -2.81
C ALA A 69 49.16 -15.32 -3.06
N ALA A 70 49.23 -14.00 -2.87
CA ALA A 70 48.12 -13.10 -3.17
C ALA A 70 47.76 -13.11 -4.66
N ALA A 71 48.75 -13.07 -5.56
CA ALA A 71 48.51 -13.14 -7.00
C ALA A 71 47.91 -14.49 -7.44
N ALA A 72 48.41 -15.61 -6.90
CA ALA A 72 47.90 -16.95 -7.17
C ALA A 72 46.46 -17.11 -6.66
N LEU A 73 46.20 -16.72 -5.41
CA LEU A 73 44.87 -16.79 -4.80
C LEU A 73 43.87 -15.86 -5.50
N THR A 74 44.29 -14.66 -5.90
CA THR A 74 43.44 -13.74 -6.68
C THR A 74 42.97 -14.38 -7.99
N ARG A 75 43.87 -15.06 -8.73
CA ARG A 75 43.49 -15.77 -9.96
C ARG A 75 42.47 -16.88 -9.69
N MET A 76 42.69 -17.67 -8.64
CA MET A 76 41.77 -18.75 -8.25
C MET A 76 40.40 -18.22 -7.84
N VAL A 77 40.37 -17.13 -7.06
CA VAL A 77 39.13 -16.44 -6.67
C VAL A 77 38.39 -15.93 -7.90
N LEU A 78 39.08 -15.27 -8.85
CA LEU A 78 38.45 -14.75 -10.06
C LEU A 78 37.87 -15.87 -10.95
N GLU A 79 38.53 -17.02 -11.04
CA GLU A 79 37.99 -18.18 -11.76
C GLU A 79 36.82 -18.84 -11.01
N ALA A 80 36.90 -18.97 -9.68
CA ALA A 80 35.81 -19.49 -8.87
C ALA A 80 34.57 -18.58 -8.95
N GLN A 81 34.74 -17.26 -8.98
CA GLN A 81 33.65 -16.29 -9.13
C GLN A 81 32.95 -16.32 -10.49
N LYS A 82 33.53 -16.97 -11.51
CA LYS A 82 32.87 -17.24 -12.80
C LYS A 82 31.99 -18.48 -12.77
N SER A 83 32.18 -19.34 -11.77
CA SER A 83 31.41 -20.58 -11.62
C SER A 83 30.15 -20.31 -10.81
N PRO A 84 28.95 -20.69 -11.29
CA PRO A 84 27.74 -20.48 -10.55
C PRO A 84 27.63 -21.48 -9.38
N VAL A 85 27.04 -21.00 -8.28
CA VAL A 85 26.46 -21.84 -7.24
C VAL A 85 25.10 -22.31 -7.75
N VAL A 86 24.86 -23.62 -7.70
CA VAL A 86 23.60 -24.21 -8.18
C VAL A 86 22.68 -24.43 -6.99
N LEU A 87 21.54 -23.74 -6.96
CA LEU A 87 20.48 -24.01 -6.01
C LEU A 87 19.48 -24.99 -6.60
N LYS A 88 19.01 -25.93 -5.78
CA LYS A 88 18.05 -26.95 -6.23
C LYS A 88 16.87 -27.09 -5.26
N SER A 89 15.67 -27.23 -5.83
CA SER A 89 14.45 -27.60 -5.11
C SER A 89 13.63 -28.53 -5.99
N GLY A 90 13.57 -29.83 -5.63
CA GLY A 90 12.98 -30.86 -6.49
C GLY A 90 13.69 -30.91 -7.86
N ASP A 91 12.92 -30.71 -8.93
CA ASP A 91 13.42 -30.73 -10.32
C ASP A 91 13.85 -29.35 -10.84
N LYS A 92 13.60 -28.28 -10.07
CA LYS A 92 13.97 -26.91 -10.47
C LYS A 92 15.38 -26.58 -9.99
N THR A 93 16.11 -25.83 -10.81
CA THR A 93 17.49 -25.38 -10.53
C THR A 93 17.69 -23.91 -10.85
N TRP A 94 18.37 -23.19 -9.97
CA TRP A 94 18.77 -21.79 -10.15
C TRP A 94 20.29 -21.68 -10.09
N LYS A 95 20.86 -20.79 -10.89
CA LYS A 95 22.31 -20.56 -10.95
C LYS A 95 22.59 -19.15 -10.47
N ILE A 96 23.32 -19.02 -9.38
CA ILE A 96 23.71 -17.74 -8.80
C ILE A 96 25.20 -17.57 -9.00
N LEU A 97 25.63 -16.49 -9.68
CA LEU A 97 27.04 -16.17 -9.73
C LEU A 97 27.42 -15.36 -8.48
N PRO A 98 28.58 -15.60 -7.85
CA PRO A 98 29.04 -14.80 -6.70
C PRO A 98 29.04 -13.28 -6.97
N LYS A 99 29.26 -12.87 -8.23
CA LYS A 99 29.18 -11.45 -8.63
C LYS A 99 27.77 -10.86 -8.50
N ASP A 100 26.72 -11.67 -8.69
CA ASP A 100 25.33 -11.21 -8.71
C ASP A 100 24.84 -10.86 -7.29
N VAL A 101 25.49 -11.44 -6.27
CA VAL A 101 25.27 -11.15 -4.84
C VAL A 101 26.38 -10.29 -4.24
N GLY A 102 27.23 -9.69 -5.09
CA GLY A 102 28.27 -8.76 -4.65
C GLY A 102 29.35 -9.37 -3.76
N THR A 103 29.67 -10.66 -3.90
CA THR A 103 30.68 -11.34 -3.08
C THR A 103 32.08 -10.72 -3.26
N LYS A 104 32.69 -10.31 -2.13
CA LYS A 104 34.08 -9.85 -2.06
C LYS A 104 34.85 -10.77 -1.13
N ILE A 105 35.96 -11.33 -1.60
CA ILE A 105 36.82 -12.22 -0.82
C ILE A 105 38.05 -11.44 -0.37
N ASP A 106 38.39 -11.53 0.91
CA ASP A 106 39.57 -10.90 1.50
C ASP A 106 40.82 -11.75 1.27
N VAL A 107 41.38 -11.61 0.06
CA VAL A 107 42.60 -12.32 -0.36
C VAL A 107 43.79 -11.92 0.51
N ASP A 108 43.96 -10.63 0.77
CA ASP A 108 45.11 -10.13 1.55
C ASP A 108 45.04 -10.57 3.00
N GLY A 109 43.85 -10.56 3.61
CA GLY A 109 43.62 -11.08 4.95
C GLY A 109 43.85 -12.58 5.05
N ALA A 110 43.40 -13.38 4.07
CA ALA A 110 43.65 -14.82 4.04
C ALA A 110 45.15 -15.16 3.90
N VAL A 111 45.88 -14.43 3.06
CA VAL A 111 47.34 -14.59 2.90
C VAL A 111 48.09 -14.14 4.16
N ALA A 112 47.66 -13.04 4.79
CA ALA A 112 48.22 -12.61 6.07
C ALA A 112 48.03 -13.67 7.16
N ALA A 113 46.81 -14.19 7.31
CA ALA A 113 46.49 -15.27 8.26
C ALA A 113 47.32 -16.54 8.00
N ALA A 114 47.53 -16.90 6.73
CA ALA A 114 48.36 -18.05 6.36
C ALA A 114 49.85 -17.85 6.71
N MET A 115 50.37 -16.62 6.62
CA MET A 115 51.73 -16.31 7.06
C MET A 115 51.85 -16.25 8.59
N ASP A 116 50.85 -15.67 9.24
CA ASP A 116 50.78 -15.45 10.69
C ASP A 116 50.65 -16.75 11.48
N GLU A 117 50.15 -17.83 10.87
CA GLU A 117 50.00 -19.15 11.50
C GLU A 117 51.31 -19.70 12.10
N THR A 118 52.46 -19.24 11.58
CA THR A 118 53.81 -19.65 12.04
C THR A 118 54.67 -18.50 12.59
N ARG A 119 54.06 -17.32 12.83
CA ARG A 119 54.79 -16.06 13.11
C ARG A 119 54.12 -15.09 14.08
N ALA A 120 52.86 -15.28 14.44
CA ALA A 120 52.10 -14.29 15.20
C ALA A 120 52.21 -14.44 16.73
N ARG A 121 52.75 -15.56 17.23
CA ARG A 121 52.75 -15.86 18.68
C ARG A 121 54.14 -15.61 19.26
N ASN A 122 54.52 -16.41 20.25
CA ASN A 122 55.85 -16.40 20.83
C ASN A 122 56.74 -17.44 20.13
N PHE A 123 58.05 -17.18 20.13
CA PHE A 123 59.06 -17.95 19.40
C PHE A 123 58.93 -19.48 19.58
N PHE A 124 58.68 -19.96 20.80
CA PHE A 124 58.54 -21.38 21.08
C PHE A 124 57.25 -21.99 20.52
N ALA A 125 56.11 -21.30 20.65
CA ALA A 125 54.84 -21.79 20.12
C ALA A 125 54.86 -21.86 18.58
N ASP A 126 55.46 -20.87 17.93
CA ASP A 126 55.60 -20.83 16.47
C ASP A 126 56.53 -21.95 15.98
N LEU A 127 57.62 -22.26 16.70
CA LEU A 127 58.52 -23.36 16.37
C LEU A 127 57.82 -24.73 16.44
N VAL A 128 57.02 -24.97 17.49
CA VAL A 128 56.23 -26.21 17.63
C VAL A 128 55.21 -26.35 16.49
N ARG A 129 54.54 -25.26 16.11
CA ARG A 129 53.58 -25.26 14.99
C ARG A 129 54.24 -25.51 13.64
N ARG A 130 55.37 -24.84 13.36
CA ARG A 130 56.17 -25.09 12.14
C ARG A 130 56.51 -26.56 12.01
N PHE A 131 56.98 -27.18 13.10
CA PHE A 131 57.26 -28.61 13.11
C PHE A 131 55.99 -29.45 12.90
N ALA A 132 54.87 -29.10 13.55
CA ALA A 132 53.60 -29.80 13.39
C ALA A 132 53.07 -29.78 11.95
N LEU A 133 53.28 -28.69 11.20
CA LEU A 133 52.81 -28.54 9.83
C LEU A 133 53.45 -29.54 8.84
N TYR A 134 54.61 -30.12 9.16
CA TYR A 134 55.21 -31.19 8.36
C TYR A 134 54.46 -32.52 8.49
N PHE A 135 53.67 -32.70 9.55
CA PHE A 135 52.91 -33.93 9.83
C PHE A 135 51.40 -33.72 9.74
N SER A 136 50.93 -32.48 9.90
CA SER A 136 49.52 -32.11 9.88
C SER A 136 49.33 -30.79 9.15
N ALA A 137 48.82 -30.86 7.92
CA ALA A 137 48.55 -29.67 7.13
C ALA A 137 47.44 -28.82 7.78
N LYS A 138 47.56 -27.50 7.67
CA LYS A 138 46.59 -26.54 8.16
C LYS A 138 45.97 -25.78 7.00
N ASP A 139 44.66 -25.87 6.87
CA ASP A 139 43.90 -25.09 5.90
C ASP A 139 43.31 -23.83 6.55
N ILE A 140 43.50 -22.70 5.88
CA ILE A 140 42.96 -21.40 6.26
C ILE A 140 41.71 -21.15 5.40
N PRO A 141 40.52 -20.94 6.01
CA PRO A 141 39.31 -20.65 5.24
C PRO A 141 39.40 -19.25 4.63
N LEU A 142 38.72 -19.06 3.49
CA LEU A 142 38.50 -17.74 2.94
C LEU A 142 37.40 -17.03 3.73
N SER A 143 37.60 -15.73 3.94
CA SER A 143 36.61 -14.82 4.52
C SER A 143 36.33 -13.70 3.54
N GLY A 144 35.20 -13.04 3.73
CA GLY A 144 34.76 -11.98 2.84
C GLY A 144 33.46 -11.34 3.27
N SER A 145 32.90 -10.53 2.39
CA SER A 145 31.58 -9.91 2.55
C SER A 145 30.70 -10.22 1.35
N VAL A 146 29.39 -10.20 1.60
CA VAL A 146 28.35 -10.36 0.58
C VAL A 146 27.44 -9.14 0.70
N ASP A 147 26.92 -8.65 -0.42
CA ASP A 147 25.93 -7.58 -0.40
C ASP A 147 24.59 -8.17 0.06
N GLU A 148 24.20 -7.83 1.29
CA GLU A 148 22.98 -8.34 1.92
C GLU A 148 21.72 -7.97 1.13
N THR A 149 21.70 -6.81 0.46
CA THR A 149 20.54 -6.34 -0.31
C THR A 149 20.39 -7.15 -1.61
N LEU A 150 21.50 -7.39 -2.31
CA LEU A 150 21.50 -8.21 -3.52
C LEU A 150 21.16 -9.67 -3.21
N LEU A 151 21.71 -10.21 -2.10
CA LEU A 151 21.40 -11.56 -1.65
C LEU A 151 19.92 -11.72 -1.29
N ASP A 152 19.37 -10.80 -0.50
CA ASP A 152 17.95 -10.86 -0.12
C ASP A 152 17.02 -10.72 -1.32
N LYS A 153 17.41 -9.93 -2.33
CA LYS A 153 16.68 -9.84 -3.60
C LYS A 153 16.64 -11.19 -4.33
N VAL A 154 17.79 -11.83 -4.52
CA VAL A 154 17.86 -13.15 -5.18
C VAL A 154 17.04 -14.20 -4.42
N LEU A 155 17.12 -14.20 -3.09
CA LEU A 155 16.31 -15.10 -2.24
C LEU A 155 14.82 -14.81 -2.38
N SER A 156 14.43 -13.54 -2.49
CA SER A 156 13.03 -13.15 -2.71
C SER A 156 12.51 -13.59 -4.07
N ASP A 157 13.31 -13.45 -5.13
CA ASP A 157 12.92 -13.87 -6.49
C ASP A 157 12.70 -15.39 -6.55
N ILE A 158 13.60 -16.17 -5.93
CA ILE A 158 13.45 -17.63 -5.80
C ILE A 158 12.20 -17.99 -5.00
N ALA A 159 11.98 -17.28 -3.90
CA ALA A 159 10.81 -17.50 -3.05
C ALA A 159 9.51 -17.16 -3.78
N GLN A 160 9.46 -16.14 -4.64
CA GLN A 160 8.28 -15.86 -5.46
C GLN A 160 7.92 -17.01 -6.42
N GLU A 161 8.91 -17.77 -6.91
CA GLU A 161 8.68 -18.92 -7.79
C GLU A 161 8.37 -20.24 -7.07
N LEU A 162 8.73 -20.34 -5.78
CA LEU A 162 8.65 -21.57 -5.00
C LEU A 162 7.63 -21.53 -3.86
N ASP A 163 7.37 -20.36 -3.30
CA ASP A 163 6.47 -20.20 -2.17
C ASP A 163 5.04 -20.52 -2.61
N VAL A 164 4.50 -21.58 -2.02
CA VAL A 164 3.07 -21.89 -2.04
C VAL A 164 2.49 -21.34 -0.74
N PRO A 165 1.77 -20.19 -0.78
CA PRO A 165 1.21 -19.62 0.43
C PRO A 165 0.15 -20.57 1.03
N PRO A 166 -0.01 -20.59 2.36
CA PRO A 166 -1.09 -21.34 2.98
C PRO A 166 -2.44 -20.76 2.60
N VAL A 167 -3.46 -21.61 2.51
CA VAL A 167 -4.84 -21.22 2.32
C VAL A 167 -5.55 -21.29 3.67
N ASN A 168 -6.12 -20.17 4.09
CA ASN A 168 -6.83 -20.08 5.38
C ASN A 168 -8.07 -20.98 5.42
N ALA A 169 -8.38 -21.48 6.60
CA ALA A 169 -9.68 -22.08 6.86
C ALA A 169 -10.78 -21.02 6.74
N GLY A 170 -11.97 -21.44 6.34
CA GLY A 170 -13.08 -20.55 6.06
C GLY A 170 -14.42 -21.12 6.49
N LEU A 171 -15.45 -20.29 6.36
CA LEU A 171 -16.85 -20.68 6.54
C LEU A 171 -17.60 -20.44 5.23
N ALA A 172 -18.25 -21.48 4.70
CA ALA A 172 -19.13 -21.37 3.54
C ALA A 172 -20.59 -21.44 3.98
N ILE A 173 -21.43 -20.62 3.36
CA ILE A 173 -22.87 -20.57 3.62
C ILE A 173 -23.60 -21.14 2.40
N GLU A 174 -24.29 -22.25 2.59
CA GLU A 174 -25.12 -22.91 1.59
C GLU A 174 -26.59 -22.86 2.05
N GLY A 175 -27.34 -21.88 1.54
CA GLY A 175 -28.68 -21.58 2.04
C GLY A 175 -28.61 -21.08 3.48
N THR A 176 -29.03 -21.89 4.45
CA THR A 176 -28.90 -21.60 5.89
C THR A 176 -27.91 -22.53 6.60
N GLU A 177 -27.24 -23.42 5.87
CA GLU A 177 -26.22 -24.30 6.44
C GLU A 177 -24.84 -23.63 6.35
N ILE A 178 -24.10 -23.61 7.47
CA ILE A 178 -22.74 -23.06 7.53
C ILE A 178 -21.76 -24.21 7.69
N LYS A 179 -20.88 -24.39 6.70
CA LYS A 179 -19.87 -25.45 6.63
C LYS A 179 -18.48 -24.89 6.87
N VAL A 180 -17.70 -25.59 7.68
CA VAL A 180 -16.28 -25.27 7.87
C VAL A 180 -15.49 -25.82 6.69
N ILE A 181 -14.74 -24.97 6.03
CA ILE A 181 -13.76 -25.35 5.01
C ILE A 181 -12.39 -25.41 5.67
N GLU A 182 -11.75 -26.56 5.60
CA GLU A 182 -10.39 -26.73 6.12
C GLU A 182 -9.38 -25.91 5.30
N GLY A 183 -8.45 -25.26 6.01
CA GLY A 183 -7.32 -24.60 5.40
C GLY A 183 -6.29 -25.60 4.85
N GLN A 184 -5.44 -25.14 3.94
CA GLN A 184 -4.34 -25.94 3.40
C GLN A 184 -2.99 -25.34 3.79
N LYS A 185 -2.08 -26.20 4.23
CA LYS A 185 -0.72 -25.77 4.63
C LYS A 185 0.07 -25.30 3.42
N GLY A 186 0.78 -24.20 3.60
CA GLY A 186 1.71 -23.66 2.62
C GLY A 186 3.10 -24.30 2.75
N ARG A 187 3.92 -24.09 1.73
CA ARG A 187 5.35 -24.42 1.76
C ARG A 187 6.11 -23.20 1.27
N VAL A 188 6.99 -22.68 2.11
CA VAL A 188 7.76 -21.47 1.81
C VAL A 188 9.24 -21.76 1.96
N VAL A 189 10.06 -21.00 1.25
CA VAL A 189 11.52 -21.09 1.36
C VAL A 189 11.95 -20.60 2.75
N ASP A 190 12.74 -21.40 3.46
CA ASP A 190 13.42 -20.95 4.67
C ASP A 190 14.60 -20.06 4.28
N ARG A 191 14.31 -18.77 4.09
CA ARG A 191 15.27 -17.76 3.63
C ARG A 191 16.43 -17.62 4.61
N ALA A 192 16.20 -17.74 5.91
CA ALA A 192 17.23 -17.59 6.93
C ALA A 192 18.25 -18.74 6.83
N THR A 193 17.78 -19.98 6.77
CA THR A 193 18.66 -21.14 6.62
C THR A 193 19.36 -21.14 5.26
N LEU A 194 18.66 -20.78 4.18
CA LEU A 194 19.25 -20.71 2.85
C LEU A 194 20.36 -19.65 2.76
N LYS A 195 20.15 -18.49 3.38
CA LYS A 195 21.13 -17.39 3.44
C LYS A 195 22.44 -17.82 4.10
N GLU A 196 22.37 -18.50 5.23
CA GLU A 196 23.57 -19.01 5.94
C GLU A 196 24.29 -20.11 5.14
N ARG A 197 23.54 -21.01 4.49
CA ARG A 197 24.12 -22.02 3.58
C ARG A 197 24.84 -21.37 2.41
N LEU A 198 24.23 -20.37 1.77
CA LEU A 198 24.84 -19.63 0.67
C LEU A 198 26.12 -18.90 1.08
N LYS A 199 26.13 -18.20 2.23
CA LYS A 199 27.32 -17.53 2.73
C LYS A 199 28.50 -18.49 2.92
N THR A 200 28.23 -19.69 3.43
CA THR A 200 29.26 -20.72 3.62
C THR A 200 29.84 -21.17 2.27
N VAL A 201 29.00 -21.34 1.26
CA VAL A 201 29.39 -21.84 -0.07
C VAL A 201 30.05 -20.77 -0.93
N LEU A 202 29.63 -19.51 -0.83
CA LEU A 202 30.16 -18.39 -1.64
C LEU A 202 31.65 -18.10 -1.37
N PHE A 203 32.18 -18.55 -0.25
CA PHE A 203 33.61 -18.43 0.09
C PHE A 203 34.41 -19.71 -0.21
N THR A 204 33.81 -20.70 -0.86
CA THR A 204 34.52 -21.89 -1.35
C THR A 204 35.02 -21.67 -2.79
N LEU A 205 36.12 -22.34 -3.16
CA LEU A 205 36.70 -22.23 -4.50
C LEU A 205 36.18 -23.26 -5.50
N HIS A 206 35.12 -24.00 -5.17
CA HIS A 206 34.55 -25.05 -6.02
C HIS A 206 33.05 -24.84 -6.25
N SER A 207 32.55 -25.29 -7.40
CA SER A 207 31.11 -25.32 -7.66
C SER A 207 30.44 -26.28 -6.67
N THR A 208 29.39 -25.79 -6.02
CA THR A 208 28.67 -26.54 -5.00
C THR A 208 27.17 -26.45 -5.30
N GLU A 209 26.50 -27.58 -5.13
CA GLU A 209 25.04 -27.66 -5.17
C GLU A 209 24.49 -27.43 -3.76
N VAL A 210 23.52 -26.55 -3.62
CA VAL A 210 22.85 -26.25 -2.35
C VAL A 210 21.36 -26.53 -2.48
N GLU A 211 20.87 -27.45 -1.66
CA GLU A 211 19.45 -27.71 -1.55
C GLU A 211 18.74 -26.55 -0.83
N ILE A 212 17.67 -26.05 -1.46
CA ILE A 212 16.82 -24.99 -0.94
C ILE A 212 15.98 -25.57 0.22
N PRO A 213 16.21 -25.13 1.47
CA PRO A 213 15.41 -25.58 2.59
C PRO A 213 13.99 -25.02 2.47
N MET A 214 12.99 -25.90 2.53
CA MET A 214 11.57 -25.55 2.54
C MET A 214 11.01 -25.78 3.95
N VAL A 215 10.20 -24.84 4.42
CA VAL A 215 9.47 -24.95 5.69
C VAL A 215 7.96 -24.93 5.43
N VAL A 216 7.23 -25.75 6.18
CA VAL A 216 5.77 -25.76 6.13
C VAL A 216 5.26 -24.54 6.88
N LYS A 217 4.45 -23.72 6.22
CA LYS A 217 3.79 -22.56 6.84
C LYS A 217 2.34 -22.91 7.10
N GLU A 218 1.92 -22.85 8.35
CA GLU A 218 0.52 -23.04 8.74
C GLU A 218 -0.32 -21.84 8.28
N PRO A 219 -1.61 -22.05 7.96
CA PRO A 219 -2.54 -20.95 7.69
C PRO A 219 -2.72 -20.06 8.91
N GLU A 220 -3.02 -18.78 8.66
CA GLU A 220 -3.24 -17.79 9.70
C GLU A 220 -4.54 -18.03 10.46
N VAL A 221 -5.56 -18.54 9.77
CA VAL A 221 -6.82 -19.00 10.35
C VAL A 221 -6.90 -20.50 10.19
N GLN A 222 -6.91 -21.23 11.31
CA GLN A 222 -7.10 -22.69 11.30
C GLN A 222 -8.58 -23.04 11.48
N ALA A 223 -8.95 -24.27 11.14
CA ALA A 223 -10.34 -24.73 11.26
C ALA A 223 -10.87 -24.59 12.69
N GLU A 224 -10.01 -24.80 13.69
CA GLU A 224 -10.32 -24.65 15.12
C GLU A 224 -10.68 -23.20 15.50
N ASP A 225 -10.03 -22.23 14.85
CA ASP A 225 -10.24 -20.79 15.07
C ASP A 225 -11.57 -20.29 14.49
N THR A 226 -12.21 -21.06 13.60
CA THR A 226 -13.51 -20.71 13.02
C THR A 226 -14.68 -20.99 13.96
N ARG A 227 -14.48 -21.77 15.04
CA ARG A 227 -15.57 -22.21 15.92
C ARG A 227 -16.34 -21.06 16.57
N PRO A 228 -15.71 -20.02 17.15
CA PRO A 228 -16.45 -18.88 17.69
C PRO A 228 -17.27 -18.14 16.62
N ALA A 229 -16.69 -18.00 15.42
CA ALA A 229 -17.35 -17.37 14.28
C ALA A 229 -18.59 -18.17 13.83
N LEU A 230 -18.46 -19.50 13.77
CA LEU A 230 -19.54 -20.42 13.43
C LEU A 230 -20.69 -20.33 14.44
N GLU A 231 -20.40 -20.33 15.75
CA GLU A 231 -21.42 -20.19 16.79
C GLU A 231 -22.12 -18.83 16.70
N GLN A 232 -21.37 -17.74 16.53
CA GLN A 232 -21.95 -16.42 16.35
C GLN A 232 -22.83 -16.33 15.09
N ALA A 233 -22.36 -16.90 13.97
CA ALA A 233 -23.12 -16.93 12.73
C ALA A 233 -24.42 -17.74 12.88
N ARG A 234 -24.39 -18.88 13.61
CA ARG A 234 -25.58 -19.66 13.98
C ARG A 234 -26.57 -18.84 14.80
N VAL A 235 -26.09 -18.04 15.77
CA VAL A 235 -26.96 -17.11 16.50
C VAL A 235 -27.58 -16.09 15.55
N MET A 236 -26.80 -15.51 14.64
CA MET A 236 -27.31 -14.54 13.67
C MET A 236 -28.40 -15.14 12.77
N ILE A 237 -28.27 -16.38 12.30
CA ILE A 237 -29.33 -16.99 11.45
C ILE A 237 -30.45 -17.66 12.25
N SER A 238 -30.40 -17.68 13.59
CA SER A 238 -31.35 -18.46 14.42
C SER A 238 -32.80 -17.96 14.42
N ALA A 239 -33.03 -16.70 14.07
CA ALA A 239 -34.34 -16.04 14.13
C ALA A 239 -34.36 -14.80 13.21
N PRO A 240 -35.56 -14.25 12.90
CA PRO A 240 -35.66 -13.02 12.14
C PRO A 240 -35.14 -11.79 12.90
N VAL A 241 -34.70 -10.77 12.16
CA VAL A 241 -34.36 -9.43 12.68
C VAL A 241 -35.35 -8.42 12.11
N LYS A 242 -35.97 -7.60 12.98
CA LYS A 242 -36.88 -6.55 12.56
C LYS A 242 -36.12 -5.23 12.39
N LEU A 243 -36.23 -4.61 11.22
CA LEU A 243 -35.77 -3.25 10.96
C LEU A 243 -36.98 -2.30 11.09
N VAL A 244 -36.87 -1.26 11.90
CA VAL A 244 -37.95 -0.32 12.17
C VAL A 244 -37.55 1.06 11.68
N GLY A 245 -38.37 1.65 10.82
CA GLY A 245 -38.33 3.06 10.44
C GLY A 245 -39.42 3.85 11.16
N GLU A 246 -39.63 5.10 10.75
CA GLU A 246 -40.60 6.02 11.36
C GLU A 246 -42.05 5.48 11.26
N ASP A 247 -42.48 5.13 10.03
CA ASP A 247 -43.85 4.66 9.75
C ASP A 247 -43.92 3.21 9.25
N GLN A 248 -42.78 2.55 9.05
CA GLN A 248 -42.70 1.24 8.41
C GLN A 248 -41.76 0.29 9.15
N SER A 249 -41.93 -1.01 8.90
CA SER A 249 -41.01 -2.01 9.40
C SER A 249 -40.80 -3.14 8.42
N TRP A 250 -39.57 -3.64 8.36
CA TRP A 250 -39.15 -4.74 7.53
C TRP A 250 -38.62 -5.87 8.39
N THR A 251 -38.64 -7.09 7.88
CA THR A 251 -38.13 -8.26 8.60
C THR A 251 -37.16 -9.01 7.69
N LEU A 252 -35.93 -9.20 8.18
CA LEU A 252 -34.95 -10.07 7.57
C LEU A 252 -35.13 -11.46 8.18
N TYR A 253 -35.52 -12.44 7.37
CA TYR A 253 -35.66 -13.82 7.80
C TYR A 253 -34.29 -14.52 7.79
N PRO A 254 -34.14 -15.68 8.47
CA PRO A 254 -32.90 -16.45 8.48
C PRO A 254 -32.22 -16.65 7.12
N ALA A 255 -33.00 -16.89 6.06
CA ALA A 255 -32.48 -17.04 4.71
C ALA A 255 -31.88 -15.72 4.15
N ASP A 256 -32.51 -14.58 4.44
CA ASP A 256 -31.98 -13.26 4.08
C ASP A 256 -30.69 -12.97 4.83
N ILE A 257 -30.69 -13.21 6.15
CA ILE A 257 -29.52 -13.01 7.02
C ILE A 257 -28.34 -13.86 6.53
N ALA A 258 -28.59 -15.13 6.19
CA ALA A 258 -27.56 -16.01 5.65
C ALA A 258 -27.04 -15.53 4.28
N ALA A 259 -27.93 -15.07 3.39
CA ALA A 259 -27.55 -14.53 2.09
C ALA A 259 -26.74 -13.23 2.18
N TYR A 260 -27.00 -12.40 3.20
CA TYR A 260 -26.31 -11.12 3.41
C TYR A 260 -25.05 -11.24 4.27
N MET A 261 -24.81 -12.40 4.89
CA MET A 261 -23.67 -12.62 5.76
C MET A 261 -22.36 -12.71 4.98
N ASP A 262 -21.33 -12.16 5.58
CA ASP A 262 -19.93 -12.28 5.18
C ASP A 262 -19.04 -12.44 6.42
N PHE A 263 -17.76 -12.72 6.21
CA PHE A 263 -16.79 -12.91 7.28
C PHE A 263 -15.59 -12.01 7.09
N SER A 264 -15.24 -11.24 8.12
CA SER A 264 -13.98 -10.50 8.19
C SER A 264 -12.97 -11.28 9.04
N ALA A 265 -11.68 -11.12 8.73
CA ALA A 265 -10.61 -11.61 9.60
C ALA A 265 -10.21 -10.50 10.58
N GLU A 266 -10.34 -10.75 11.87
CA GLU A 266 -9.93 -9.84 12.95
C GLU A 266 -8.85 -10.49 13.81
N MET A 267 -7.82 -9.71 14.16
CA MET A 267 -6.79 -10.15 15.10
C MET A 267 -7.33 -10.10 16.53
N ARG A 268 -7.50 -11.26 17.18
CA ARG A 268 -7.97 -11.37 18.56
C ARG A 268 -6.96 -12.17 19.38
N ALA A 269 -6.41 -11.55 20.42
CA ALA A 269 -5.38 -12.14 21.28
C ALA A 269 -4.16 -12.73 20.52
N GLY A 270 -3.78 -12.12 19.38
CA GLY A 270 -2.66 -12.58 18.55
C GLY A 270 -3.00 -13.71 17.57
N VAL A 271 -4.28 -14.10 17.46
CA VAL A 271 -4.77 -15.10 16.50
C VAL A 271 -5.74 -14.44 15.52
N SER A 272 -5.60 -14.73 14.23
CA SER A 272 -6.55 -14.28 13.21
C SER A 272 -7.84 -15.08 13.34
N THR A 273 -8.95 -14.41 13.67
CA THR A 273 -10.25 -15.04 13.93
C THR A 273 -11.29 -14.48 12.98
N LEU A 274 -12.15 -15.35 12.44
CA LEU A 274 -13.26 -14.91 11.59
C LEU A 274 -14.37 -14.27 12.43
N VAL A 275 -15.02 -13.26 11.88
CA VAL A 275 -16.14 -12.57 12.52
C VAL A 275 -17.27 -12.41 11.51
N PRO A 276 -18.45 -13.00 11.76
CA PRO A 276 -19.59 -12.85 10.86
C PRO A 276 -20.16 -11.44 10.97
N TYR A 277 -20.53 -10.87 9.83
CA TYR A 277 -21.27 -9.62 9.74
C TYR A 277 -22.21 -9.63 8.53
N LEU A 278 -23.26 -8.82 8.57
CA LEU A 278 -24.16 -8.54 7.46
C LEU A 278 -23.55 -7.43 6.63
N SER A 279 -23.23 -7.77 5.38
CA SER A 279 -22.58 -6.86 4.43
C SER A 279 -23.60 -5.88 3.84
N ALA A 280 -23.29 -4.58 3.92
CA ALA A 280 -24.10 -3.54 3.30
C ALA A 280 -24.24 -3.74 1.79
N ASP A 281 -23.17 -4.19 1.13
CA ASP A 281 -23.16 -4.48 -0.32
C ASP A 281 -24.10 -5.64 -0.67
N LYS A 282 -24.05 -6.74 0.09
CA LYS A 282 -24.94 -7.88 -0.12
C LYS A 282 -26.41 -7.52 0.18
N MET A 283 -26.63 -6.57 1.09
CA MET A 283 -27.96 -6.03 1.40
C MET A 283 -28.47 -4.99 0.40
N ALA A 284 -27.73 -4.64 -0.66
CA ALA A 284 -28.12 -3.57 -1.58
C ALA A 284 -29.56 -3.70 -2.11
N PRO A 285 -30.05 -4.86 -2.60
CA PRO A 285 -31.44 -4.98 -3.08
C PRO A 285 -32.48 -4.81 -1.97
N PHE A 286 -32.14 -5.14 -0.73
CA PHE A 286 -33.00 -4.90 0.43
C PHE A 286 -33.01 -3.42 0.79
N PHE A 287 -31.85 -2.78 0.82
CA PHE A 287 -31.72 -1.35 1.08
C PHE A 287 -32.35 -0.47 0.02
N ASP A 288 -32.37 -0.88 -1.26
CA ASP A 288 -33.09 -0.15 -2.30
C ASP A 288 -34.60 -0.07 -1.98
N ARG A 289 -35.21 -1.18 -1.53
CA ARG A 289 -36.62 -1.20 -1.11
C ARG A 289 -36.90 -0.37 0.14
N VAL A 290 -35.95 -0.34 1.08
CA VAL A 290 -36.06 0.52 2.26
C VAL A 290 -35.96 2.00 1.83
N GLU A 291 -34.98 2.34 1.00
CA GLU A 291 -34.73 3.69 0.47
C GLU A 291 -35.98 4.29 -0.19
N GLU A 292 -36.70 3.52 -1.00
CA GLU A 292 -37.95 3.96 -1.68
C GLU A 292 -38.99 4.55 -0.73
N THR A 293 -38.95 4.17 0.55
CA THR A 293 -39.94 4.59 1.55
C THR A 293 -39.41 5.63 2.52
N VAL A 294 -38.10 5.61 2.79
CA VAL A 294 -37.48 6.50 3.78
C VAL A 294 -36.90 7.77 3.15
N ARG A 295 -36.58 7.73 1.85
CA ARG A 295 -36.05 8.87 1.12
C ARG A 295 -37.06 10.00 1.06
N LYS A 296 -36.60 11.20 1.40
CA LYS A 296 -37.32 12.46 1.15
C LYS A 296 -36.37 13.35 0.35
N ASP A 297 -36.79 13.79 -0.83
CA ASP A 297 -35.96 14.70 -1.61
C ASP A 297 -35.89 16.08 -0.92
N PRO A 298 -34.75 16.77 -0.97
CA PRO A 298 -34.64 18.10 -0.41
C PRO A 298 -35.49 19.11 -1.19
N VAL A 299 -35.92 20.15 -0.49
CA VAL A 299 -36.65 21.28 -1.09
C VAL A 299 -35.74 22.50 -1.06
N ASN A 300 -35.42 23.03 -2.23
CA ASN A 300 -34.61 24.25 -2.36
C ASN A 300 -35.27 25.43 -1.65
N ALA A 301 -34.45 26.29 -1.05
CA ALA A 301 -34.88 27.61 -0.67
C ALA A 301 -35.30 28.39 -1.93
N SER A 302 -36.22 29.34 -1.76
CA SER A 302 -36.68 30.21 -2.84
C SER A 302 -36.89 31.63 -2.33
N PHE A 303 -37.34 32.54 -3.20
CA PHE A 303 -37.58 33.93 -2.86
C PHE A 303 -39.04 34.29 -3.13
N ASP A 304 -39.62 35.12 -2.27
CA ASP A 304 -40.94 35.71 -2.45
C ASP A 304 -40.90 37.20 -2.09
N SER A 305 -41.89 37.98 -2.53
CA SER A 305 -41.90 39.44 -2.38
C SER A 305 -43.30 40.05 -2.36
N ASP A 306 -43.45 41.14 -1.60
CA ASP A 306 -44.65 42.01 -1.63
C ASP A 306 -44.55 43.15 -2.66
N GLY A 307 -43.48 43.17 -3.47
CA GLY A 307 -43.18 44.21 -4.45
C GLY A 307 -42.40 45.42 -3.90
N THR A 308 -42.12 45.45 -2.60
CA THR A 308 -41.23 46.43 -1.94
C THR A 308 -40.08 45.77 -1.20
N LYS A 309 -40.34 44.62 -0.56
CA LYS A 309 -39.34 43.78 0.10
C LYS A 309 -39.39 42.36 -0.45
N ALA A 310 -38.23 41.73 -0.52
CA ALA A 310 -38.08 40.31 -0.80
C ALA A 310 -37.63 39.58 0.46
N TRP A 311 -38.04 38.32 0.59
CA TRP A 311 -37.61 37.44 1.67
C TRP A 311 -37.34 36.04 1.12
N VAL A 312 -36.49 35.31 1.85
CA VAL A 312 -36.24 33.90 1.59
C VAL A 312 -37.41 33.08 2.11
N VAL A 313 -37.93 32.19 1.28
CA VAL A 313 -38.77 31.07 1.68
C VAL A 313 -37.82 29.91 2.00
N PRO A 314 -37.71 29.50 3.28
CA PRO A 314 -36.73 28.50 3.68
C PRO A 314 -36.87 27.18 2.94
N GLY A 315 -35.72 26.61 2.57
CA GLY A 315 -35.62 25.25 2.08
C GLY A 315 -35.78 24.23 3.20
N GLN A 316 -35.87 22.96 2.82
CA GLN A 316 -35.92 21.83 3.76
C GLN A 316 -34.91 20.77 3.33
N ASN A 317 -34.12 20.29 4.29
CA ASN A 317 -33.24 19.17 4.04
C ASN A 317 -34.06 17.92 3.72
N GLY A 318 -33.59 17.20 2.71
CA GLY A 318 -34.03 15.85 2.42
C GLY A 318 -33.36 14.86 3.36
N GLN A 319 -33.64 13.58 3.12
CA GLN A 319 -32.99 12.49 3.81
C GLN A 319 -32.85 11.28 2.88
N LYS A 320 -31.80 10.50 3.12
CA LYS A 320 -31.52 9.23 2.44
C LYS A 320 -31.10 8.17 3.45
N LEU A 321 -31.18 6.90 3.09
CA LEU A 321 -30.70 5.81 3.95
C LEU A 321 -29.18 5.92 4.16
N ASP A 322 -28.75 5.87 5.42
CA ASP A 322 -27.37 5.59 5.77
C ASP A 322 -27.18 4.06 5.79
N ARG A 323 -26.82 3.50 4.63
CA ARG A 323 -26.70 2.05 4.42
C ARG A 323 -25.70 1.41 5.39
N GLU A 324 -24.56 2.06 5.60
CA GLU A 324 -23.51 1.56 6.48
C GLU A 324 -23.96 1.53 7.94
N LYS A 325 -24.49 2.65 8.45
CA LYS A 325 -24.97 2.67 9.84
C LYS A 325 -26.19 1.77 10.05
N THR A 326 -27.06 1.64 9.05
CA THR A 326 -28.18 0.71 9.10
C THR A 326 -27.70 -0.75 9.12
N ALA A 327 -26.69 -1.09 8.32
CA ALA A 327 -26.05 -2.42 8.37
C ALA A 327 -25.40 -2.69 9.74
N GLN A 328 -24.76 -1.69 10.35
CA GLN A 328 -24.20 -1.81 11.71
C GLN A 328 -25.30 -2.05 12.76
N ALA A 329 -26.42 -1.34 12.67
CA ALA A 329 -27.57 -1.55 13.56
C ALA A 329 -28.16 -2.97 13.39
N LEU A 330 -28.29 -3.44 12.14
CA LEU A 330 -28.72 -4.80 11.82
C LEU A 330 -27.75 -5.84 12.35
N ASN A 331 -26.43 -5.62 12.23
CA ASN A 331 -25.41 -6.48 12.81
C ASN A 331 -25.53 -6.63 14.32
N ALA A 332 -25.66 -5.50 15.03
CA ALA A 332 -25.82 -5.48 16.47
C ALA A 332 -27.12 -6.16 16.93
N ALA A 333 -28.22 -6.00 16.18
CA ALA A 333 -29.48 -6.70 16.44
C ALA A 333 -29.39 -8.19 16.11
N ALA A 334 -28.66 -8.54 15.04
CA ALA A 334 -28.52 -9.92 14.60
C ALA A 334 -27.69 -10.75 15.57
N ALA A 335 -26.72 -10.15 16.26
CA ALA A 335 -25.89 -10.85 17.24
C ALA A 335 -26.61 -11.22 18.56
N LYS A 336 -27.82 -10.71 18.80
CA LYS A 336 -28.61 -10.97 20.02
C LYS A 336 -29.43 -12.25 19.90
N THR A 337 -29.64 -12.96 21.01
CA THR A 337 -30.51 -14.15 21.09
C THR A 337 -32.00 -13.80 21.24
N SER A 338 -32.33 -12.59 21.68
CA SER A 338 -33.70 -12.08 21.84
C SER A 338 -33.76 -10.57 21.62
N GLY A 339 -34.95 -10.02 21.33
CA GLY A 339 -35.13 -8.57 21.14
C GLY A 339 -34.38 -8.04 19.91
N ARG A 340 -34.44 -8.80 18.81
CA ARG A 340 -33.69 -8.57 17.57
C ARG A 340 -34.33 -7.48 16.72
N VAL A 341 -34.21 -6.24 17.20
CA VAL A 341 -34.75 -5.03 16.55
C VAL A 341 -33.61 -4.05 16.27
N ALA A 342 -33.57 -3.53 15.05
CA ALA A 342 -32.68 -2.48 14.59
C ALA A 342 -33.50 -1.28 14.09
N GLU A 343 -32.93 -0.09 14.18
CA GLU A 343 -33.55 1.13 13.65
C GLU A 343 -32.91 1.50 12.31
N VAL A 344 -33.73 2.01 11.40
CA VAL A 344 -33.25 2.63 10.17
C VAL A 344 -32.46 3.88 10.54
N VAL A 345 -31.25 4.01 9.97
CA VAL A 345 -30.45 5.22 10.13
C VAL A 345 -30.52 6.00 8.82
N VAL A 346 -30.92 7.28 8.91
CA VAL A 346 -30.95 8.19 7.76
C VAL A 346 -29.86 9.24 7.87
N ALA A 347 -29.38 9.72 6.72
CA ALA A 347 -28.47 10.85 6.60
C ALA A 347 -29.19 12.02 5.90
N PRO A 348 -28.98 13.26 6.36
CA PRO A 348 -29.56 14.43 5.69
C PRO A 348 -28.98 14.60 4.29
N VAL A 349 -29.79 15.14 3.39
CA VAL A 349 -29.39 15.58 2.06
C VAL A 349 -29.72 17.06 1.96
N GLU A 350 -28.70 17.89 1.76
CA GLU A 350 -28.90 19.33 1.60
C GLU A 350 -29.57 19.63 0.24
N PRO A 351 -30.45 20.65 0.17
CA PRO A 351 -30.93 21.17 -1.10
C PRO A 351 -29.79 21.76 -1.94
N ASP A 352 -30.03 21.89 -3.26
CA ASP A 352 -29.09 22.56 -4.17
C ASP A 352 -28.92 24.05 -3.84
N LEU A 353 -29.94 24.66 -3.25
CA LEU A 353 -29.89 26.00 -2.68
C LEU A 353 -30.39 25.95 -1.24
N THR A 354 -29.47 26.11 -0.29
CA THR A 354 -29.79 26.16 1.14
C THR A 354 -30.42 27.49 1.54
N THR A 355 -31.11 27.51 2.68
CA THR A 355 -31.68 28.75 3.23
C THR A 355 -30.59 29.76 3.53
N GLU A 356 -29.48 29.29 4.10
CA GLU A 356 -28.32 30.09 4.45
C GLU A 356 -27.67 30.72 3.22
N GLU A 357 -27.52 29.96 2.13
CA GLU A 357 -27.02 30.49 0.86
C GLU A 357 -27.97 31.51 0.25
N ALA A 358 -29.28 31.23 0.24
CA ALA A 358 -30.28 32.17 -0.27
C ALA A 358 -30.30 33.49 0.54
N GLU A 359 -30.16 33.41 1.86
CA GLU A 359 -30.06 34.59 2.72
C GLU A 359 -28.78 35.39 2.47
N ALA A 360 -27.67 34.69 2.22
CA ALA A 360 -26.37 35.30 1.89
C ALA A 360 -26.38 36.05 0.55
N MET A 361 -27.31 35.74 -0.37
CA MET A 361 -27.49 36.51 -1.61
C MET A 361 -27.97 37.94 -1.36
N GLY A 362 -28.56 38.23 -0.20
CA GLY A 362 -28.89 39.61 0.21
C GLY A 362 -30.02 40.28 -0.59
N ILE A 363 -30.85 39.50 -1.29
CA ILE A 363 -32.01 40.00 -2.05
C ILE A 363 -33.11 40.41 -1.07
N ARG A 364 -33.18 41.71 -0.73
CA ARG A 364 -34.05 42.22 0.35
C ARG A 364 -34.92 43.40 -0.06
N ASP A 365 -34.36 44.35 -0.78
CA ASP A 365 -35.00 45.64 -1.02
C ASP A 365 -35.27 45.84 -2.51
N LYS A 366 -36.44 46.42 -2.82
CA LYS A 366 -36.73 46.90 -4.16
C LYS A 366 -35.77 48.04 -4.53
N LEU A 367 -35.03 47.87 -5.62
CA LEU A 367 -34.15 48.91 -6.16
C LEU A 367 -34.95 50.05 -6.80
N ALA A 368 -35.87 49.72 -7.71
CA ALA A 368 -36.81 50.66 -8.32
C ALA A 368 -38.02 49.94 -8.90
N GLY A 369 -38.98 50.71 -9.42
CA GLY A 369 -40.11 50.17 -10.18
C GLY A 369 -40.64 51.21 -11.15
N PHE A 370 -41.29 50.73 -12.21
CA PHE A 370 -41.99 51.59 -13.15
C PHE A 370 -43.32 50.94 -13.53
N THR A 371 -44.35 51.77 -13.67
CA THR A 371 -45.70 51.31 -13.97
C THR A 371 -46.19 51.99 -15.24
N THR A 372 -46.77 51.20 -16.12
CA THR A 372 -47.48 51.67 -17.31
C THR A 372 -48.88 51.08 -17.31
N GLU A 373 -49.88 51.88 -17.66
CA GLU A 373 -51.23 51.38 -17.89
C GLU A 373 -51.33 50.75 -19.27
N TRP A 374 -52.05 49.64 -19.38
CA TRP A 374 -52.27 48.94 -20.65
C TRP A 374 -53.67 49.21 -21.18
N GLU A 375 -53.74 49.73 -22.41
CA GLU A 375 -54.99 49.95 -23.12
C GLU A 375 -55.01 49.14 -24.43
N GLY A 376 -56.15 49.11 -25.11
CA GLY A 376 -56.31 48.47 -26.42
C GLY A 376 -57.11 47.16 -26.40
N THR A 377 -57.04 46.42 -27.52
CA THR A 377 -57.89 45.26 -27.78
C THR A 377 -57.62 44.09 -26.82
N PRO A 378 -58.59 43.18 -26.60
CA PRO A 378 -58.38 41.97 -25.81
C PRO A 378 -57.15 41.16 -26.25
N ASP A 379 -56.91 41.07 -27.56
CA ASP A 379 -55.75 40.39 -28.14
C ASP A 379 -54.41 41.04 -27.73
N ARG A 380 -54.35 42.38 -27.73
CA ARG A 380 -53.18 43.12 -27.23
C ARG A 380 -52.95 42.86 -25.73
N GLN A 381 -54.02 42.92 -24.92
CA GLN A 381 -53.92 42.69 -23.48
C GLN A 381 -53.43 41.28 -23.17
N GLN A 382 -53.89 40.27 -23.92
CA GLN A 382 -53.39 38.90 -23.82
C GLN A 382 -51.90 38.81 -24.14
N ASN A 383 -51.43 39.45 -25.22
CA ASN A 383 -50.00 39.48 -25.56
C ASN A 383 -49.14 40.09 -24.45
N VAL A 384 -49.56 41.23 -23.91
CA VAL A 384 -48.84 41.90 -22.82
C VAL A 384 -48.80 41.00 -21.58
N ARG A 385 -49.92 40.38 -21.20
CA ARG A 385 -50.00 39.46 -20.05
C ARG A 385 -49.06 38.26 -20.19
N ILE A 386 -49.07 37.61 -21.36
CA ILE A 386 -48.20 36.47 -21.65
C ILE A 386 -46.73 36.90 -21.59
N THR A 387 -46.41 38.06 -22.16
CA THR A 387 -45.03 38.58 -22.17
C THR A 387 -44.54 38.91 -20.76
N THR A 388 -45.36 39.58 -19.94
CA THR A 388 -45.01 39.85 -18.54
C THR A 388 -44.75 38.55 -17.78
N LYS A 389 -45.58 37.53 -17.96
CA LYS A 389 -45.36 36.22 -17.32
C LYS A 389 -44.00 35.60 -17.67
N TYR A 390 -43.56 35.71 -18.91
CA TYR A 390 -42.24 35.19 -19.31
C TYR A 390 -41.09 36.08 -18.86
N ALA A 391 -41.32 37.37 -18.68
CA ALA A 391 -40.30 38.34 -18.27
C ALA A 391 -40.07 38.41 -16.74
N SER A 392 -41.03 37.92 -15.94
CA SER A 392 -41.00 37.95 -14.47
C SER A 392 -40.24 36.78 -13.84
N ASP A 393 -40.00 36.86 -12.52
CA ASP A 393 -39.43 35.82 -11.65
C ASP A 393 -38.05 35.30 -12.10
N VAL A 394 -37.21 36.20 -12.60
CA VAL A 394 -35.84 35.91 -13.02
C VAL A 394 -34.85 36.35 -11.94
N ILE A 395 -34.06 35.40 -11.43
CA ILE A 395 -32.91 35.65 -10.57
C ILE A 395 -31.69 35.86 -11.48
N LEU A 396 -30.95 36.94 -11.23
CA LEU A 396 -29.72 37.26 -11.95
C LEU A 396 -28.58 37.38 -10.94
N ALA A 397 -27.49 36.67 -11.20
CA ALA A 397 -26.26 36.84 -10.44
C ALA A 397 -25.55 38.16 -10.84
N PRO A 398 -24.68 38.73 -9.97
CA PRO A 398 -23.89 39.90 -10.32
C PRO A 398 -23.10 39.69 -11.61
N GLY A 399 -23.30 40.59 -12.59
CA GLY A 399 -22.65 40.54 -13.91
C GLY A 399 -23.37 39.72 -14.97
N GLU A 400 -24.48 39.05 -14.63
CA GLU A 400 -25.33 38.39 -15.63
C GLU A 400 -26.15 39.40 -16.44
N ILE A 401 -26.39 39.06 -17.71
CA ILE A 401 -27.13 39.91 -18.64
C ILE A 401 -28.56 39.38 -18.74
N TYR A 402 -29.53 40.24 -18.41
CA TYR A 402 -30.91 40.00 -18.75
C TYR A 402 -31.18 40.40 -20.21
N ASP A 403 -31.42 39.41 -21.07
CA ASP A 403 -31.81 39.63 -22.46
C ASP A 403 -33.33 39.45 -22.59
N PHE A 404 -34.06 40.57 -22.67
CA PHE A 404 -35.52 40.56 -22.73
C PHE A 404 -36.06 39.74 -23.89
N ASP A 405 -35.45 39.82 -25.08
CA ASP A 405 -35.98 39.14 -26.27
C ASP A 405 -35.77 37.63 -26.20
N LYS A 406 -34.58 37.21 -25.73
CA LYS A 406 -34.31 35.79 -25.44
C LYS A 406 -35.22 35.27 -24.34
N GLN A 407 -35.40 36.05 -23.26
CA GLN A 407 -36.20 35.64 -22.10
C GLN A 407 -37.65 35.35 -22.48
N ILE A 408 -38.29 36.23 -23.26
CA ILE A 408 -39.70 36.03 -23.64
C ILE A 408 -39.87 35.10 -24.85
N GLY A 409 -38.81 34.89 -25.65
CA GLY A 409 -38.77 33.93 -26.77
C GLY A 409 -39.73 34.25 -27.93
N PRO A 410 -39.97 33.32 -28.88
CA PRO A 410 -40.76 33.60 -30.08
C PRO A 410 -42.24 33.89 -29.80
N ARG A 411 -42.82 34.88 -30.50
CA ARG A 411 -44.22 35.32 -30.33
C ARG A 411 -45.11 34.57 -31.31
N THR A 412 -45.53 33.35 -30.96
CA THR A 412 -46.27 32.46 -31.86
C THR A 412 -47.70 32.20 -31.39
N PRO A 413 -48.63 31.83 -32.30
CA PRO A 413 -49.99 31.43 -31.93
C PRO A 413 -50.04 30.28 -30.92
N GLU A 414 -49.11 29.31 -31.02
CA GLU A 414 -49.05 28.12 -30.17
C GLU A 414 -48.69 28.48 -28.72
N ARG A 415 -47.92 29.56 -28.54
CA ARG A 415 -47.62 30.15 -27.22
C ARG A 415 -48.72 31.10 -26.74
N GLY A 416 -49.85 31.15 -27.44
CA GLY A 416 -51.02 31.93 -27.08
C GLY A 416 -50.98 33.40 -27.52
N TYR A 417 -49.97 33.83 -28.30
CA TYR A 417 -49.94 35.19 -28.82
C TYR A 417 -51.03 35.39 -29.89
N LYS A 418 -51.59 36.59 -29.90
CA LYS A 418 -52.63 37.06 -30.83
C LYS A 418 -52.08 38.14 -31.74
N LYS A 419 -52.74 38.34 -32.88
CA LYS A 419 -52.41 39.43 -33.80
C LYS A 419 -52.92 40.75 -33.22
N ALA A 420 -52.04 41.73 -33.14
CA ALA A 420 -52.36 43.09 -32.76
C ALA A 420 -51.37 44.05 -33.44
N PRO A 421 -51.67 45.36 -33.53
CA PRO A 421 -50.77 46.31 -34.15
C PRO A 421 -49.38 46.31 -33.50
N GLY A 422 -48.35 46.14 -34.32
CA GLY A 422 -46.93 46.22 -33.94
C GLY A 422 -46.11 46.93 -35.00
N ILE A 423 -44.95 47.45 -34.61
CA ILE A 423 -44.09 48.26 -35.49
C ILE A 423 -43.18 47.33 -36.28
N VAL A 424 -43.36 47.27 -37.61
CA VAL A 424 -42.61 46.37 -38.52
C VAL A 424 -41.58 47.08 -39.39
N GLY A 425 -41.45 48.39 -39.25
CA GLY A 425 -40.50 49.23 -39.99
C GLY A 425 -40.70 50.72 -39.73
N PRO A 426 -39.89 51.59 -40.35
CA PRO A 426 -39.96 53.03 -40.11
C PRO A 426 -41.36 53.59 -40.37
N GLY A 427 -42.04 54.03 -39.32
CA GLY A 427 -43.38 54.63 -39.43
C GLY A 427 -44.55 53.65 -39.63
N LYS A 428 -44.33 52.33 -39.68
CA LYS A 428 -45.36 51.37 -40.11
C LYS A 428 -45.88 50.49 -38.98
N LEU A 429 -47.20 50.39 -38.88
CA LEU A 429 -47.92 49.48 -38.00
C LEU A 429 -48.61 48.38 -38.82
N GLU A 430 -48.40 47.13 -38.44
CA GLU A 430 -49.07 45.96 -39.01
C GLU A 430 -49.51 45.00 -37.90
N ASP A 431 -50.55 44.22 -38.17
CA ASP A 431 -51.02 43.20 -37.24
C ASP A 431 -50.05 42.02 -37.19
N VAL A 432 -49.30 41.94 -36.09
CA VAL A 432 -48.29 40.91 -35.83
C VAL A 432 -48.61 40.15 -34.56
N PHE A 433 -48.14 38.90 -34.49
CA PHE A 433 -48.21 38.15 -33.24
C PHE A 433 -47.32 38.83 -32.19
N GLY A 434 -47.89 39.11 -31.02
CA GLY A 434 -47.19 39.89 -29.99
C GLY A 434 -47.23 41.39 -30.23
N GLY A 435 -48.19 41.94 -30.97
CA GLY A 435 -48.44 43.38 -30.95
C GLY A 435 -48.71 43.87 -29.52
N GLY A 436 -48.05 44.97 -29.12
CA GLY A 436 -48.14 45.58 -27.78
C GLY A 436 -47.04 45.20 -26.79
N ILE A 437 -46.19 44.21 -27.07
CA ILE A 437 -45.16 43.74 -26.12
C ILE A 437 -44.04 44.74 -25.86
N CYS A 438 -43.85 45.71 -26.77
CA CYS A 438 -42.88 46.78 -26.57
C CYS A 438 -43.18 47.59 -25.31
N GLN A 439 -44.45 47.64 -24.88
CA GLN A 439 -44.83 48.23 -23.61
C GLN A 439 -44.11 47.53 -22.45
N VAL A 440 -44.12 46.19 -22.40
CA VAL A 440 -43.45 45.43 -21.32
C VAL A 440 -41.95 45.70 -21.31
N SER A 441 -41.33 45.71 -22.49
CA SER A 441 -39.90 46.03 -22.63
C SER A 441 -39.59 47.45 -22.15
N THR A 442 -40.40 48.43 -22.54
CA THR A 442 -40.24 49.83 -22.10
C THR A 442 -40.47 49.99 -20.60
N THR A 443 -41.44 49.28 -20.02
CA THR A 443 -41.70 49.30 -18.57
C THR A 443 -40.52 48.71 -17.80
N LEU A 444 -40.00 47.56 -18.25
CA LEU A 444 -38.83 46.94 -17.65
C LEU A 444 -37.57 47.81 -17.81
N PHE A 445 -37.35 48.40 -18.99
CA PHE A 445 -36.26 49.33 -19.24
C PHE A 445 -36.27 50.50 -18.25
N ASN A 446 -37.42 51.15 -18.06
CA ASN A 446 -37.52 52.26 -17.12
C ASN A 446 -37.26 51.81 -15.68
N ALA A 447 -37.78 50.65 -15.26
CA ALA A 447 -37.50 50.11 -13.94
C ALA A 447 -35.99 49.83 -13.73
N ALA A 448 -35.33 49.23 -14.73
CA ALA A 448 -33.88 48.97 -14.69
C ALA A 448 -33.06 50.28 -14.68
N PHE A 449 -33.46 51.26 -15.50
CA PHE A 449 -32.83 52.58 -15.54
C PHE A 449 -32.94 53.32 -14.20
N PHE A 450 -34.13 53.36 -13.60
CA PHE A 450 -34.32 53.99 -12.28
C PHE A 450 -33.65 53.22 -11.15
N ALA A 451 -33.44 51.91 -11.30
CA ALA A 451 -32.66 51.10 -10.37
C ALA A 451 -31.14 51.37 -10.47
N GLY A 452 -30.69 52.15 -11.47
CA GLY A 452 -29.27 52.41 -11.72
C GLY A 452 -28.52 51.22 -12.31
N LEU A 453 -29.23 50.25 -12.89
CA LEU A 453 -28.62 49.10 -13.57
C LEU A 453 -28.03 49.52 -14.91
N GLU A 454 -26.95 48.87 -15.32
CA GLU A 454 -26.31 49.10 -16.60
C GLU A 454 -27.21 48.64 -17.76
N ILE A 455 -27.49 49.54 -18.71
CA ILE A 455 -28.21 49.20 -19.93
C ILE A 455 -27.19 48.91 -21.04
N ILE A 456 -26.95 47.61 -21.28
CA ILE A 456 -25.96 47.13 -22.25
C ILE A 456 -26.38 47.45 -23.71
N GLU A 457 -27.63 47.19 -24.06
CA GLU A 457 -28.18 47.43 -25.39
C GLU A 457 -29.63 47.91 -25.30
N ARG A 458 -30.02 48.83 -26.18
CA ARG A 458 -31.43 49.22 -26.39
C ARG A 458 -31.68 49.61 -27.84
N LYS A 459 -32.93 49.43 -28.29
CA LYS A 459 -33.39 49.87 -29.62
C LYS A 459 -34.62 50.75 -29.48
N ASN A 460 -34.52 51.97 -30.01
CA ASN A 460 -35.61 52.94 -29.98
C ASN A 460 -36.67 52.58 -31.03
N HIS A 461 -37.93 52.93 -30.74
CA HIS A 461 -39.00 52.89 -31.73
C HIS A 461 -38.72 53.86 -32.88
N SER A 462 -39.17 53.51 -34.09
CA SER A 462 -39.11 54.43 -35.25
C SER A 462 -40.23 55.48 -35.26
N ILE A 463 -41.15 55.42 -34.30
CA ILE A 463 -42.26 56.35 -34.10
C ILE A 463 -42.35 56.75 -32.63
N TYR A 464 -42.80 57.99 -32.39
CA TYR A 464 -43.12 58.44 -31.04
C TYR A 464 -44.42 57.81 -30.55
N ILE A 465 -44.43 57.37 -29.29
CA ILE A 465 -45.59 56.76 -28.64
C ILE A 465 -45.88 57.60 -27.40
N ASP A 466 -47.05 58.23 -27.40
CA ASP A 466 -47.47 59.29 -26.46
C ASP A 466 -47.65 58.81 -25.02
N HIS A 467 -48.06 57.56 -24.82
CA HIS A 467 -48.22 56.93 -23.50
C HIS A 467 -46.92 56.36 -22.91
N TYR A 468 -45.78 56.57 -23.56
CA TYR A 468 -44.46 56.30 -22.98
C TYR A 468 -43.83 57.58 -22.43
N PRO A 469 -43.09 57.51 -21.30
CA PRO A 469 -42.38 58.66 -20.76
C PRO A 469 -41.40 59.24 -21.81
N ARG A 470 -41.21 60.56 -21.80
CA ARG A 470 -40.21 61.22 -22.66
C ARG A 470 -38.80 60.85 -22.18
N GLY A 471 -38.00 60.27 -23.07
CA GLY A 471 -36.64 59.78 -22.82
C GLY A 471 -36.34 58.59 -23.71
#